data_AF-A0AAW1N2A8-F1
#
_entry.id   AF-A0AAW1N2A8-F1
#
_cell.length_a   1.000
_cell.length_b   1.000
_cell.length_c   1.000
_cell.angle_alpha   90.00
_cell.angle_beta   90.00
_cell.angle_gamma   90.00
#
_symmetry.space_group_name_H-M   'P 1'
#
loop_
_entity.id
_entity.type
_entity.pdbx_description
1 polymer ?
#
loop_
_entity_poly.entity_id
_entity_poly.type
_entity_poly.pdbx_seq_one_letter_code
_entity_poly.pdbx_strand_id
1 'polypeptide(L)'
;MCSALCYKALNDRCAPLYADEKPCCPAYFSCPDGTETITRSSNPSSDVSCKFGDHEIMAGDEVVLKNPFLATCKCAVPPLITCRTEVPYGTLLRKYYS
;
A
#
# COMPACT_ATOMS: atom_id res chain seq x y z
N MET A 1 0.71 -16.65 -5.98
CA MET A 1 -0.32 -16.60 -7.04
C MET A 1 -1.39 -15.63 -6.57
N CYS A 2 -1.60 -14.52 -7.29
CA CYS A 2 -2.71 -13.62 -7.02
C CYS A 2 -4.00 -14.31 -7.48
N SER A 3 -4.86 -14.69 -6.54
CA SER A 3 -6.17 -15.27 -6.80
C SER A 3 -7.22 -14.16 -7.04
N ALA A 4 -8.49 -14.53 -7.24
CA ALA A 4 -9.63 -13.60 -7.48
C ALA A 4 -9.74 -12.43 -6.47
N LEU A 5 -9.18 -12.59 -5.26
CA LEU A 5 -9.10 -11.56 -4.23
C LEU A 5 -8.24 -10.34 -4.67
N CYS A 6 -7.21 -10.54 -5.49
CA CYS A 6 -6.37 -9.43 -5.97
C CYS A 6 -7.13 -8.52 -6.95
N TYR A 7 -7.98 -9.08 -7.82
CA TYR A 7 -8.75 -8.28 -8.76
C TYR A 7 -9.72 -7.34 -8.04
N LYS A 8 -10.39 -7.85 -7.00
CA LYS A 8 -11.25 -7.03 -6.13
C LYS A 8 -10.46 -5.92 -5.43
N ALA A 9 -9.31 -6.25 -4.84
CA ALA A 9 -8.48 -5.26 -4.15
C ALA A 9 -7.97 -4.14 -5.07
N LEU A 10 -7.65 -4.46 -6.33
CA LEU A 10 -7.25 -3.45 -7.33
C LEU A 10 -8.42 -2.54 -7.71
N ASN A 11 -9.61 -3.09 -7.91
CA ASN A 11 -10.82 -2.29 -8.19
C ASN A 11 -11.21 -1.40 -6.99
N ASP A 12 -11.03 -1.91 -5.77
CA ASP A 12 -11.28 -1.18 -4.53
C ASP A 12 -10.13 -0.18 -4.20
N ARG A 13 -9.15 -0.04 -5.10
CA ARG A 13 -8.00 0.89 -5.00
C ARG A 13 -7.17 0.69 -3.72
N CYS A 14 -7.03 -0.57 -3.32
CA CYS A 14 -6.19 -0.96 -2.20
C CYS A 14 -4.72 -1.02 -2.61
N ALA A 15 -3.83 -0.72 -1.67
CA ALA A 15 -2.40 -0.67 -1.91
C ALA A 15 -1.74 -2.05 -1.75
N PRO A 16 -0.93 -2.52 -2.72
CA PRO A 16 -0.11 -3.70 -2.53
C PRO A 16 0.93 -3.49 -1.42
N LEU A 17 1.01 -4.44 -0.49
CA LEU A 17 1.94 -4.49 0.61
C LEU A 17 3.02 -5.54 0.35
N TYR A 18 4.27 -5.09 0.26
CA TYR A 18 5.44 -5.94 0.08
C TYR A 18 6.20 -6.10 1.39
N ALA A 19 6.65 -7.32 1.67
CA ALA A 19 7.66 -7.57 2.69
C ALA A 19 9.05 -7.43 2.05
N ASP A 20 10.00 -6.86 2.77
CA ASP A 20 11.37 -6.66 2.25
C ASP A 20 12.04 -7.97 1.83
N GLU A 21 11.72 -9.09 2.50
CA GLU A 21 12.24 -10.43 2.19
C GLU A 21 11.78 -10.97 0.83
N LYS A 22 10.64 -10.51 0.31
CA LYS A 22 10.05 -10.98 -0.96
C LYS A 22 9.47 -9.82 -1.78
N PRO A 23 10.33 -9.01 -2.44
CA PRO A 23 9.90 -7.81 -3.14
C PRO A 23 9.22 -8.09 -4.49
N CYS A 24 9.29 -9.32 -5.00
CA CYS A 24 8.79 -9.66 -6.34
C CYS A 24 7.26 -9.67 -6.44
N CYS A 25 6.57 -9.92 -5.34
CA CYS A 25 5.11 -10.05 -5.29
C CYS A 25 4.58 -9.43 -4.00
N PRO A 26 3.41 -8.76 -4.04
CA PRO A 26 2.77 -8.31 -2.82
C PRO A 26 2.37 -9.52 -1.97
N ALA A 27 2.63 -9.41 -0.67
CA ALA A 27 2.18 -10.38 0.32
C ALA A 27 0.66 -10.25 0.56
N TYR A 28 0.17 -9.01 0.50
CA TYR A 28 -1.21 -8.65 0.82
C TYR A 28 -1.60 -7.31 0.16
N PHE A 29 -2.88 -6.94 0.19
CA PHE A 29 -3.37 -5.63 -0.26
C PHE A 29 -4.10 -4.90 0.87
N SER A 30 -3.53 -3.79 1.35
CA SER A 30 -4.16 -3.00 2.40
C SER A 30 -5.11 -1.97 1.78
N CYS A 31 -6.36 -1.97 2.21
CA CYS A 31 -7.34 -0.96 1.81
C CYS A 31 -7.33 0.20 2.83
N PRO A 32 -7.80 1.40 2.43
CA PRO A 32 -7.98 2.49 3.39
C PRO A 32 -9.03 2.11 4.43
N ASP A 33 -8.73 2.41 5.68
CA ASP A 33 -9.61 2.15 6.82
C ASP A 33 -9.79 3.40 7.72
N GLY A 34 -9.22 4.54 7.31
CA GLY A 34 -9.27 5.80 8.03
C GLY A 34 -8.24 5.92 9.16
N THR A 35 -7.41 4.90 9.37
CA THR A 35 -6.34 4.92 10.37
C THR A 35 -4.99 5.33 9.79
N GLU A 36 -4.91 5.43 8.46
CA GLU A 36 -3.73 5.90 7.75
C GLU A 36 -3.37 7.34 8.10
N THR A 37 -2.09 7.65 8.03
CA THR A 37 -1.57 9.01 8.17
C THR A 37 -0.97 9.44 6.84
N ILE A 38 -1.47 10.53 6.27
CA ILE A 38 -1.00 11.08 4.99
C ILE A 38 -0.19 12.35 5.28
N THR A 39 1.10 12.30 5.00
CA THR A 39 2.00 13.45 5.08
C THR A 39 2.19 14.01 3.68
N ARG A 40 1.72 15.24 3.46
CA ARG A 40 1.87 15.93 2.16
C ARG A 40 3.28 16.46 2.00
N SER A 41 3.87 16.25 0.82
CA SER A 41 5.16 16.84 0.47
C SER A 41 5.04 18.36 0.38
N SER A 42 6.09 19.07 0.81
CA SER A 42 6.22 20.52 0.60
C SER A 42 6.55 20.88 -0.85
N ASN A 43 7.01 19.90 -1.65
CA ASN A 43 7.29 20.06 -3.07
C ASN A 43 6.69 18.89 -3.86
N PRO A 44 5.35 18.85 -4.01
CA PRO A 44 4.69 17.77 -4.73
C PRO A 44 4.97 17.90 -6.22
N SER A 45 5.34 16.80 -6.87
CA SER A 45 5.35 16.76 -8.33
C SER A 45 3.91 16.56 -8.81
N SER A 46 3.37 17.55 -9.53
CA SER A 46 2.00 17.53 -10.06
C SER A 46 1.78 16.53 -11.19
N ASP A 47 2.86 16.00 -11.77
CA ASP A 47 2.80 15.23 -13.00
C ASP A 47 2.48 13.75 -12.75
N VAL A 48 2.59 13.31 -11.50
CA VAL A 48 2.42 11.91 -11.10
C VAL A 48 1.55 11.84 -9.85
N SER A 49 0.34 11.29 -9.99
CA SER A 49 -0.54 10.99 -8.86
C SER A 49 -0.95 9.51 -8.83
N CYS A 50 -1.19 9.03 -7.62
CA CYS A 50 -1.66 7.69 -7.32
C CYS A 50 -2.95 7.77 -6.51
N LYS A 51 -3.74 6.70 -6.54
CA LYS A 51 -4.95 6.54 -5.74
C LYS A 51 -4.72 5.57 -4.59
N PHE A 52 -5.40 5.85 -3.48
CA PHE A 52 -5.56 4.95 -2.35
C PHE A 52 -6.98 5.09 -1.81
N GLY A 53 -7.86 4.15 -2.18
CA GLY A 53 -9.31 4.36 -2.11
C GLY A 53 -9.71 5.63 -2.85
N ASP A 54 -10.34 6.56 -2.13
CA ASP A 54 -10.75 7.87 -2.66
C ASP A 54 -9.68 8.96 -2.48
N HIS A 55 -8.58 8.68 -1.78
CA HIS A 55 -7.48 9.62 -1.62
C HIS A 55 -6.64 9.71 -2.89
N GLU A 56 -6.31 10.94 -3.26
CA GLU A 56 -5.29 11.24 -4.25
C GLU A 56 -3.98 11.57 -3.54
N ILE A 57 -2.95 10.81 -3.88
CA ILE A 57 -1.62 10.86 -3.29
C ILE A 57 -0.66 11.31 -4.38
N MET A 58 0.00 12.45 -4.16
CA MET A 58 0.95 13.00 -5.14
C MET A 58 2.31 12.34 -4.98
N ALA A 59 3.11 12.34 -6.06
CA ALA A 59 4.51 11.95 -5.94
C ALA A 59 5.23 12.86 -4.94
N GLY A 60 5.88 12.22 -3.96
CA GLY A 60 6.51 12.87 -2.81
C GLY A 60 5.70 12.78 -1.52
N ASP A 61 4.38 12.57 -1.60
CA ASP A 61 3.57 12.32 -0.40
C ASP A 61 3.93 10.96 0.21
N GLU A 62 3.82 10.87 1.54
CA GLU A 62 4.05 9.66 2.30
C GLU A 62 2.77 9.23 3.00
N VAL A 63 2.40 7.97 2.83
CA VAL A 63 1.24 7.38 3.52
C VAL A 63 1.74 6.31 4.47
N VAL A 64 1.40 6.43 5.75
CA VAL A 64 1.73 5.44 6.77
C VAL A 64 0.46 4.70 7.15
N LEU A 65 0.43 3.39 6.89
CA LEU A 65 -0.63 2.50 7.34
C LEU A 65 -0.28 1.95 8.72
N LYS A 66 -1.26 1.88 9.62
CA LYS A 66 -1.08 1.36 10.99
C LYS A 66 -1.73 0.00 11.18
N ASN A 67 -2.69 -0.34 10.33
CA ASN A 67 -3.47 -1.55 10.40
C ASN A 67 -3.43 -2.27 9.04
N PRO A 68 -3.23 -3.61 9.00
CA PRO A 68 -2.91 -4.51 10.13
C PRO A 68 -1.44 -4.52 10.54
N PHE A 69 -0.58 -3.83 9.79
CA PHE A 69 0.84 -3.69 10.07
C PHE A 69 1.29 -2.26 9.82
N LEU A 70 2.35 -1.85 10.52
CA LEU A 70 3.01 -0.60 10.21
C LEU A 70 3.69 -0.73 8.83
N ALA A 71 3.22 0.05 7.86
CA ALA A 71 3.76 0.05 6.52
C ALA A 71 3.86 1.48 5.99
N THR A 72 4.93 1.73 5.25
CA THR A 72 5.17 3.02 4.59
C THR A 72 4.90 2.86 3.12
N CYS A 73 4.07 3.74 2.58
CA CYS A 73 3.61 3.71 1.20
C CYS A 73 3.96 5.00 0.48
N LYS A 74 4.30 4.84 -0.80
CA LYS A 74 4.71 5.95 -1.67
C LYS A 74 4.07 5.79 -3.05
N CYS A 75 3.79 6.91 -3.70
CA CYS A 75 3.42 6.93 -5.10
C CYS A 75 4.68 6.79 -5.98
N ALA A 76 5.04 5.55 -6.32
CA ALA A 76 6.21 5.24 -7.14
C ALA A 76 5.83 4.86 -8.58
N VAL A 77 4.73 4.12 -8.76
CA VAL A 77 4.24 3.65 -10.07
C VAL A 77 2.72 3.82 -10.10
N PRO A 78 2.18 4.81 -10.84
CA PRO A 78 0.74 4.97 -11.01
C PRO A 78 0.09 3.70 -11.58
N PRO A 79 -1.19 3.41 -11.26
CA PRO A 79 -2.17 4.31 -10.66
C PRO A 79 -2.37 4.17 -9.14
N LEU A 80 -1.67 3.26 -8.46
CA LEU A 80 -1.87 2.97 -7.04
C LEU A 80 -0.58 3.22 -6.24
N ILE A 81 -0.72 3.52 -4.95
CA ILE A 81 0.44 3.62 -4.07
C ILE A 81 1.03 2.22 -3.80
N THR A 82 2.34 2.16 -3.56
CA THR A 82 3.04 0.91 -3.20
C THR A 82 3.50 0.97 -1.75
N CYS A 83 3.16 -0.03 -0.95
CA CYS A 83 3.51 -0.12 0.47
C CYS A 83 4.63 -1.12 0.75
N ARG A 84 5.49 -0.79 1.71
CA ARG A 84 6.52 -1.68 2.23
C ARG A 84 6.46 -1.76 3.75
N THR A 85 6.77 -2.93 4.29
CA THR A 85 6.83 -3.17 5.73
C THR A 85 8.08 -3.98 6.07
N GLU A 86 8.65 -3.68 7.23
CA GLU A 86 9.76 -4.42 7.84
C GLU A 86 9.29 -5.72 8.49
N VAL A 87 7.97 -5.96 8.57
CA VAL A 87 7.42 -7.18 9.16
C VAL A 87 7.76 -8.39 8.28
N PRO A 88 8.31 -9.49 8.85
CA PRO A 88 8.66 -10.70 8.11
C PRO A 88 7.48 -11.31 7.35
N TYR A 89 7.73 -11.87 6.17
CA TYR A 89 6.69 -12.39 5.28
C TYR A 89 5.84 -13.50 5.94
N GLY A 90 6.47 -14.34 6.77
CA GLY A 90 5.78 -15.40 7.50
C GLY A 90 4.76 -14.89 8.53
N THR A 91 5.03 -13.73 9.13
CA THR A 91 4.13 -13.09 10.11
C THR A 91 2.92 -12.46 9.41
N LEU A 92 3.14 -11.86 8.22
CA LEU A 92 2.06 -11.31 7.39
C LEU A 92 1.03 -12.39 7.03
N LEU A 93 1.50 -13.55 6.58
CA LEU A 93 0.62 -14.66 6.20
C LEU A 93 -0.14 -15.24 7.41
N ARG A 94 0.52 -15.42 8.56
CA ARG A 94 -0.14 -16.00 9.75
C ARG A 94 -1.29 -15.16 10.28
N LYS A 95 -1.19 -13.84 10.27
CA LYS A 95 -2.25 -12.95 10.77
C LYS A 95 -3.46 -12.90 9.83
N TYR A 96 -3.25 -13.14 8.54
CA TYR A 96 -4.30 -13.02 7.53
C TYR A 96 -5.00 -14.33 7.16
N TYR A 97 -4.31 -15.46 7.32
CA TYR A 97 -4.84 -16.80 7.02
C TYR A 97 -5.14 -17.62 8.29
N SER A 98 -5.23 -16.95 9.46
CA SER A 98 -5.72 -17.51 10.72
C SER A 98 -7.07 -16.89 11.08
#